data_AF-B7J523-F1
#
_entry.id   AF-B7J523-F1
#
_cell.length_a   1.000
_cell.length_b   1.000
_cell.length_c   1.000
_cell.angle_alpha   90.00
_cell.angle_beta   90.00
_cell.angle_gamma   90.00
#
_symmetry.space_group_name_H-M   'P 1'
#
loop_
_entity.id
_entity.type
_entity.pdbx_description
1 polymer ?
#
loop_
_entity_poly.entity_id
_entity_poly.type
_entity_poly.pdbx_seq_one_letter_code
_entity_poly.pdbx_strand_id
1 'polypeptide(L)'
;MTAPAITPKPPYYAVIFISVRHDRDNGYGEAAKQMLEIASKQPGFLNGGPAFKHNEAFSFQVATEDQAETDRYWNAIVGNGGQESECGWCKDKWGVSWQITPIALINAYTSPDLSAAKRAFDAMMTMKKIDVAVIDAAVRG
;
A
#
# COMPACT_ATOMS: atom_id res chain seq x y z
N MET A 1 16.44 -25.71 11.11
CA MET A 1 15.08 -25.18 10.85
C MET A 1 14.54 -24.67 12.17
N THR A 2 14.43 -23.36 12.33
CA THR A 2 13.83 -22.74 13.53
C THR A 2 12.32 -22.89 13.43
N ALA A 3 11.68 -23.38 14.48
CA ALA A 3 10.23 -23.52 14.52
C ALA A 3 9.53 -22.15 14.33
N PRO A 4 8.33 -22.11 13.74
CA PRO A 4 7.53 -20.89 13.68
C PRO A 4 7.37 -20.27 15.08
N ALA A 5 7.33 -18.94 15.17
CA ALA A 5 7.11 -18.25 16.42
C ALA A 5 5.76 -18.68 17.03
N ILE A 6 5.77 -19.01 18.33
CA ILE A 6 4.55 -19.34 19.07
C ILE A 6 3.79 -18.02 19.29
N THR A 7 2.70 -17.82 18.57
CA THR A 7 1.87 -16.61 18.68
C THR A 7 0.86 -16.74 19.84
N PRO A 8 0.56 -15.66 20.58
CA PRO A 8 -0.43 -15.68 21.67
C PRO A 8 -1.85 -16.00 21.15
N LYS A 9 -2.77 -16.44 22.01
CA LYS A 9 -4.15 -16.75 21.54
C LYS A 9 -4.86 -15.46 21.05
N PRO A 10 -5.54 -15.50 19.88
CA PRO A 10 -6.33 -14.39 19.33
C PRO A 10 -7.35 -13.81 20.34
N PRO A 11 -7.81 -12.55 20.14
CA PRO A 11 -7.64 -11.73 18.94
C PRO A 11 -6.28 -11.00 18.87
N TYR A 12 -5.72 -10.90 17.66
CA TYR A 12 -4.61 -10.01 17.35
C TYR A 12 -5.15 -8.71 16.77
N TYR A 13 -4.57 -7.58 17.16
CA TYR A 13 -4.95 -6.28 16.66
C TYR A 13 -3.76 -5.64 15.95
N ALA A 14 -3.93 -5.29 14.68
CA ALA A 14 -3.05 -4.35 14.01
C ALA A 14 -3.68 -2.96 14.15
N VAL A 15 -2.99 -2.04 14.83
CA VAL A 15 -3.41 -0.64 14.91
C VAL A 15 -2.57 0.13 13.89
N ILE A 16 -3.24 0.61 12.83
CA ILE A 16 -2.61 1.37 11.75
C ILE A 16 -3.09 2.81 11.86
N PHE A 17 -2.18 3.73 12.13
CA PHE A 17 -2.47 5.16 12.11
C PHE A 17 -2.08 5.71 10.74
N ILE A 18 -3.05 6.26 10.01
CA ILE A 18 -2.78 7.07 8.82
C ILE A 18 -2.83 8.52 9.28
N SER A 19 -1.71 9.23 9.22
CA SER A 19 -1.64 10.65 9.54
C SER A 19 -1.25 11.45 8.31
N VAL A 20 -2.01 12.51 8.02
CA VAL A 20 -1.60 13.51 7.02
C VAL A 20 -0.41 14.29 7.58
N ARG A 21 0.74 14.22 6.89
CA ARG A 21 1.92 14.99 7.25
C ARG A 21 1.67 16.45 6.86
N HIS A 22 1.63 17.35 7.84
CA HIS A 22 1.66 18.80 7.59
C HIS A 22 3.11 19.28 7.48
N ASP A 23 3.33 20.42 6.83
CA ASP A 23 4.65 21.00 6.51
C ASP A 23 5.58 21.22 7.71
N ARG A 24 5.05 21.10 8.94
CA ARG A 24 5.82 21.11 10.19
C ARG A 24 5.91 19.69 10.73
N ASP A 25 7.09 19.08 10.62
CA ASP A 25 7.41 17.83 11.32
C ASP A 25 7.61 18.14 12.81
N ASN A 26 6.50 18.31 13.54
CA ASN A 26 6.44 18.67 14.97
C ASN A 26 6.89 17.50 15.88
N GLY A 27 8.02 16.86 15.56
CA GLY A 27 8.55 15.73 16.34
C GLY A 27 7.89 14.38 16.04
N TYR A 28 7.28 14.20 14.86
CA TYR A 28 6.63 12.93 14.50
C TYR A 28 7.64 11.78 14.42
N GLY A 29 8.84 12.04 13.88
CA GLY A 29 9.93 11.06 13.86
C GLY A 29 10.33 10.60 15.27
N GLU A 30 10.37 11.52 16.22
CA GLU A 30 10.76 11.29 17.60
C GLU A 30 9.66 10.55 18.36
N ALA A 31 8.39 10.89 18.12
CA ALA A 31 7.24 10.14 18.61
C ALA A 31 7.24 8.70 18.07
N ALA A 32 7.53 8.50 16.78
CA ALA A 32 7.63 7.16 16.19
C ALA A 32 8.75 6.31 16.82
N LYS A 33 9.92 6.92 17.09
CA LYS A 33 11.02 6.25 17.82
C LYS A 33 10.59 5.88 19.25
N GLN A 34 9.92 6.78 19.96
CA GLN A 34 9.41 6.50 21.31
C GLN A 34 8.33 5.41 21.30
N MET A 35 7.42 5.42 20.32
CA MET A 35 6.43 4.37 20.14
C MET A 35 7.08 3.00 19.94
N LEU A 36 8.13 2.93 19.11
CA LEU A 36 8.90 1.68 18.95
C LEU A 36 9.57 1.24 20.25
N GLU A 37 10.17 2.16 21.00
CA GLU A 37 10.81 1.85 22.28
C GLU A 37 9.79 1.31 23.29
N ILE A 38 8.61 1.93 23.39
CA ILE A 38 7.53 1.50 24.29
C ILE A 38 6.94 0.16 23.82
N ALA A 39 6.73 -0.01 22.51
CA ALA A 39 6.25 -1.25 21.91
C ALA A 39 7.22 -2.40 22.17
N SER A 40 8.54 -2.16 22.11
CA SER A 40 9.56 -3.19 22.36
C SER A 40 9.55 -3.75 23.78
N LYS A 41 8.95 -3.02 24.73
CA LYS A 41 8.80 -3.45 26.12
C LYS A 41 7.56 -4.31 26.34
N GLN A 42 6.67 -4.43 25.35
CA GLN A 42 5.44 -5.23 25.47
C GLN A 42 5.73 -6.73 25.30
N PRO A 43 5.16 -7.60 26.16
CA PRO A 43 5.22 -9.04 25.96
C PRO A 43 4.67 -9.45 24.59
N GLY A 44 5.46 -10.18 23.81
CA GLY A 44 5.09 -10.61 22.45
C GLY A 44 5.52 -9.66 21.32
N PHE A 45 6.19 -8.53 21.62
CA PHE A 45 6.86 -7.75 20.59
C PHE A 45 7.94 -8.60 19.90
N LEU A 46 7.91 -8.63 18.57
CA LEU A 46 8.84 -9.40 17.76
C LEU A 46 9.56 -8.50 16.75
N ASN A 47 10.85 -8.25 16.99
CA ASN A 47 11.76 -7.77 15.96
C ASN A 47 12.45 -8.97 15.32
N GLY A 48 11.86 -9.50 14.24
CA GLY A 48 12.27 -10.77 13.63
C GLY A 48 13.57 -10.74 12.82
N GLY A 49 14.26 -9.60 12.72
CA GLY A 49 15.45 -9.46 11.89
C GLY A 49 15.20 -9.78 10.41
N PRO A 50 16.25 -10.05 9.60
CA PRO A 50 16.11 -10.26 8.16
C PRO A 50 15.61 -11.66 7.77
N ALA A 51 15.25 -12.50 8.74
CA ALA A 51 14.90 -13.91 8.50
C ALA A 51 13.58 -14.08 7.76
N PHE A 52 12.63 -13.15 7.95
CA PHE A 52 11.34 -13.13 7.28
C PHE A 52 11.29 -11.97 6.30
N LYS A 53 10.81 -12.23 5.09
CA LYS A 53 10.66 -11.21 4.04
C LYS A 53 9.19 -11.05 3.73
N HIS A 54 8.78 -9.79 3.59
CA HIS A 54 7.47 -9.48 3.02
C HIS A 54 7.37 -9.98 1.58
N ASN A 55 6.16 -10.34 1.19
CA ASN A 55 5.78 -10.66 -0.17
C ASN A 55 4.36 -10.13 -0.43
N GLU A 56 3.89 -10.29 -1.66
CA GLU A 56 2.63 -9.78 -2.18
C GLU A 56 1.40 -10.43 -1.54
N ALA A 57 1.54 -11.48 -0.73
CA ALA A 57 0.41 -12.10 -0.03
C ALA A 57 -0.25 -11.14 0.99
N PHE A 58 0.46 -10.09 1.42
CA PHE A 58 -0.08 -9.00 2.21
C PHE A 58 0.24 -7.66 1.51
N SER A 59 -0.75 -6.77 1.41
CA SER A 59 -0.56 -5.41 0.93
C SER A 59 -1.53 -4.42 1.56
N PHE A 60 -1.16 -3.15 1.57
CA PHE A 60 -2.08 -2.05 1.82
C PHE A 60 -2.64 -1.53 0.51
N GLN A 61 -3.96 -1.48 0.37
CA GLN A 61 -4.61 -0.79 -0.74
C GLN A 61 -5.04 0.61 -0.30
N VAL A 62 -4.54 1.62 -1.00
CA VAL A 62 -4.84 3.03 -0.78
C VAL A 62 -5.70 3.52 -1.93
N ALA A 63 -6.95 3.85 -1.63
CA ALA A 63 -7.85 4.51 -2.58
C ALA A 63 -7.41 5.96 -2.76
N THR A 64 -7.34 6.43 -4.01
CA THR A 64 -6.99 7.83 -4.33
C THR A 64 -8.09 8.51 -5.13
N GLU A 65 -8.30 9.80 -4.86
CA GLU A 65 -9.39 10.58 -5.45
C GLU A 65 -9.08 11.03 -6.89
N ASP A 66 -7.85 11.43 -7.15
CA ASP A 66 -7.41 11.95 -8.44
C ASP A 66 -5.97 11.55 -8.79
N GLN A 67 -5.53 11.90 -10.01
CA GLN A 67 -4.18 11.59 -10.49
C GLN A 67 -3.09 12.26 -9.66
N ALA A 68 -3.33 13.46 -9.12
CA ALA A 68 -2.32 14.16 -8.33
C ALA A 68 -2.05 13.43 -7.02
N GLU A 69 -3.08 12.89 -6.38
CA GLU A 69 -2.95 12.05 -5.20
C GLU A 69 -2.31 10.69 -5.52
N THR A 70 -2.73 10.05 -6.62
CA THR A 70 -2.09 8.80 -7.12
C THR A 70 -0.60 9.00 -7.31
N ASP A 71 -0.21 10.07 -8.00
CA ASP A 71 1.19 10.41 -8.26
C ASP A 71 1.95 10.71 -6.98
N ARG A 72 1.34 11.47 -6.06
CA ARG A 72 1.97 11.81 -4.78
C ARG A 72 2.33 10.56 -3.98
N TYR A 73 1.39 9.63 -3.80
CA TYR A 73 1.65 8.42 -3.00
C TYR A 73 2.57 7.44 -3.72
N TRP A 74 2.37 7.22 -5.02
CA TRP A 74 3.26 6.36 -5.80
C TRP A 74 4.70 6.85 -5.73
N ASN A 75 4.93 8.14 -6.02
CA ASN A 75 6.27 8.72 -6.03
C ASN A 75 6.89 8.75 -4.64
N ALA A 76 6.09 8.94 -3.57
CA ALA A 76 6.58 8.89 -2.20
C ALA A 76 7.10 7.49 -1.80
N ILE A 77 6.43 6.43 -2.25
CA ILE A 77 6.83 5.05 -1.96
C ILE A 77 8.03 4.66 -2.81
N VAL A 78 7.91 4.79 -4.13
CA VAL A 78 8.93 4.35 -5.09
C VAL A 78 10.18 5.23 -4.98
N GLY A 79 10.03 6.54 -4.90
CA GLY A 79 11.14 7.50 -4.83
C GLY A 79 11.95 7.42 -3.54
N ASN A 80 11.43 6.82 -2.47
CA ASN A 80 12.12 6.63 -1.19
C ASN A 80 12.85 5.27 -1.11
N GLY A 81 13.40 4.79 -2.23
CA GLY A 81 14.08 3.49 -2.32
C GLY A 81 13.13 2.29 -2.43
N GLY A 82 11.89 2.54 -2.86
CA GLY A 82 10.92 1.50 -3.17
C GLY A 82 11.13 0.90 -4.56
N GLN A 83 10.17 0.08 -5.00
CA GLN A 83 10.18 -0.61 -6.29
C GLN A 83 8.80 -0.55 -6.93
N GLU A 84 8.77 -0.28 -8.23
CA GLU A 84 7.54 -0.37 -9.02
C GLU A 84 7.15 -1.83 -9.26
N SER A 85 5.85 -2.08 -9.34
CA SER A 85 5.25 -3.33 -9.81
C SER A 85 4.08 -3.00 -10.74
N GLU A 86 3.33 -4.02 -11.13
CA GLU A 86 2.26 -3.92 -12.12
C GLU A 86 0.90 -3.53 -11.49
N CYS A 87 -0.01 -2.97 -12.29
CA CYS A 87 -1.42 -2.74 -11.94
C CYS A 87 -1.66 -1.90 -10.68
N GLY A 88 -0.86 -0.85 -10.45
CA GLY A 88 -0.94 -0.01 -9.26
C GLY A 88 -0.19 -0.56 -8.06
N TRP A 89 0.48 -1.72 -8.19
CA TRP A 89 1.30 -2.27 -7.12
C TRP A 89 2.69 -1.62 -7.06
N CYS A 90 3.19 -1.42 -5.85
CA CYS A 90 4.57 -1.05 -5.59
C CYS A 90 5.04 -1.63 -4.25
N LYS A 91 6.33 -1.57 -3.99
CA LYS A 91 6.92 -1.92 -2.68
C LYS A 91 7.65 -0.72 -2.11
N ASP A 92 7.56 -0.53 -0.81
CA ASP A 92 8.42 0.43 -0.12
C ASP A 92 9.84 -0.12 0.09
N LYS A 93 10.72 0.71 0.66
CA LYS A 93 12.12 0.35 0.92
C LYS A 93 12.33 -0.81 1.90
N TRP A 94 11.29 -1.22 2.63
CA TRP A 94 11.32 -2.36 3.54
C TRP A 94 10.70 -3.62 2.91
N GLY A 95 10.22 -3.52 1.67
CA GLY A 95 9.65 -4.63 0.92
C GLY A 95 8.18 -4.88 1.20
N VAL A 96 7.48 -3.99 1.94
CA VAL A 96 6.03 -4.10 2.15
C VAL A 96 5.33 -3.71 0.86
N SER A 97 4.33 -4.50 0.46
CA SER A 97 3.55 -4.26 -0.76
C SER A 97 2.44 -3.24 -0.53
N TRP A 98 2.24 -2.36 -1.51
CA TRP A 98 1.23 -1.32 -1.55
C TRP A 98 0.50 -1.37 -2.90
N GLN A 99 -0.78 -1.03 -2.89
CA GLN A 99 -1.60 -0.83 -4.08
C GLN A 99 -2.12 0.60 -4.06
N ILE A 100 -1.64 1.45 -4.96
CA ILE A 100 -2.13 2.83 -5.11
C ILE A 100 -3.18 2.82 -6.20
N THR A 101 -4.44 2.73 -5.78
CA THR A 101 -5.55 2.37 -6.66
C THR A 101 -6.56 3.52 -6.72
N PRO A 102 -6.67 4.24 -7.85
CA PRO A 102 -7.67 5.30 -7.98
C PRO A 102 -9.09 4.76 -7.81
N ILE A 103 -9.97 5.54 -7.17
CA ILE A 103 -11.39 5.20 -7.02
C ILE A 103 -12.05 4.98 -8.40
N ALA A 104 -11.64 5.77 -9.40
CA ALA A 104 -12.06 5.61 -10.79
C ALA A 104 -11.77 4.19 -11.33
N LEU A 105 -10.57 3.64 -11.07
CA LEU A 105 -10.21 2.28 -11.46
C LEU A 105 -11.06 1.23 -10.75
N ILE A 106 -11.23 1.36 -9.42
CA ILE A 106 -12.07 0.45 -8.62
C ILE A 106 -13.47 0.37 -9.22
N ASN A 107 -14.11 1.53 -9.39
CA ASN A 107 -15.46 1.61 -9.96
C ASN A 107 -15.53 1.05 -11.38
N ALA A 108 -14.49 1.29 -12.19
CA ALA A 108 -14.45 0.83 -13.57
C ALA A 108 -14.44 -0.69 -13.69
N TYR A 109 -13.52 -1.40 -13.01
CA TYR A 109 -13.43 -2.86 -13.13
C TYR A 109 -14.51 -3.61 -12.33
N THR A 110 -15.14 -2.96 -11.34
CA THR A 110 -16.30 -3.53 -10.62
C THR A 110 -17.65 -3.10 -11.22
N SER A 111 -17.65 -2.41 -12.36
CA SER A 111 -18.87 -1.93 -13.01
C SER A 111 -19.79 -3.10 -13.40
N PRO A 112 -21.12 -2.96 -13.28
CA PRO A 112 -22.06 -3.94 -13.83
C PRO A 112 -22.05 -3.99 -15.36
N ASP A 113 -21.55 -2.95 -16.05
CA ASP A 113 -21.25 -3.02 -17.48
C ASP A 113 -19.97 -3.83 -17.69
N LEU A 114 -20.15 -5.13 -17.96
CA LEU A 114 -19.05 -6.07 -18.16
C LEU A 114 -18.15 -5.69 -19.35
N SER A 115 -18.67 -4.98 -20.36
CA SER A 115 -17.88 -4.57 -21.52
C SER A 115 -16.92 -3.43 -21.14
N ALA A 116 -17.43 -2.44 -20.41
CA ALA A 116 -16.63 -1.33 -19.90
C ALA A 116 -15.63 -1.80 -18.85
N ALA A 117 -16.07 -2.68 -17.94
CA ALA A 117 -15.20 -3.29 -16.93
C ALA A 117 -14.05 -4.06 -17.58
N LYS A 118 -14.32 -4.82 -18.65
CA LYS A 118 -13.27 -5.54 -19.39
C LYS A 118 -12.26 -4.56 -20.02
N ARG A 119 -12.72 -3.49 -20.69
CA ARG A 119 -11.81 -2.50 -21.29
C ARG A 119 -10.93 -1.82 -20.25
N ALA A 120 -11.52 -1.43 -19.11
CA ALA A 120 -10.78 -0.85 -18.00
C ALA A 120 -9.75 -1.83 -17.41
N PHE A 121 -10.13 -3.10 -17.22
CA PHE A 121 -9.24 -4.15 -16.73
C PHE A 121 -8.09 -4.41 -17.72
N ASP A 122 -8.38 -4.54 -19.01
CA ASP A 122 -7.37 -4.73 -20.05
C ASP A 122 -6.38 -3.55 -20.09
N ALA A 123 -6.87 -2.32 -19.96
CA ALA A 123 -6.02 -1.13 -19.88
C ALA A 123 -5.12 -1.15 -18.63
N MET A 124 -5.68 -1.43 -17.45
CA MET A 124 -4.94 -1.55 -16.19
C MET A 124 -3.79 -2.57 -16.27
N MET A 125 -4.01 -3.71 -16.94
CA MET A 125 -3.00 -4.77 -17.07
C MET A 125 -1.75 -4.35 -17.84
N THR A 126 -1.78 -3.20 -18.54
CA THR A 126 -0.63 -2.65 -19.25
C THR A 126 0.15 -1.60 -18.43
N MET A 127 -0.33 -1.28 -17.24
CA MET A 127 0.17 -0.17 -16.42
C MET A 127 0.98 -0.68 -15.23
N LYS A 128 1.97 0.12 -14.84
CA LYS A 128 2.58 0.05 -13.51
C LYS A 128 1.87 1.01 -12.56
N LYS A 129 2.20 2.30 -12.64
CA LYS A 129 1.38 3.36 -12.03
C LYS A 129 0.11 3.55 -12.83
N ILE A 130 -1.03 3.67 -12.16
CA ILE A 130 -2.31 3.88 -12.83
C ILE A 130 -2.41 5.31 -13.38
N ASP A 131 -2.82 5.41 -14.65
CA ASP A 131 -3.23 6.65 -15.29
C ASP A 131 -4.76 6.70 -15.33
N VAL A 132 -5.35 7.59 -14.53
CA VAL A 132 -6.80 7.76 -14.40
C VAL A 132 -7.45 8.14 -15.72
N ALA A 133 -6.80 9.00 -16.51
CA ALA A 133 -7.36 9.46 -17.78
C ALA A 133 -7.43 8.34 -18.82
N VAL A 134 -6.43 7.44 -18.83
CA VAL A 134 -6.42 6.25 -19.70
C VAL A 134 -7.51 5.26 -19.27
N ILE A 135 -7.69 5.03 -17.97
CA ILE A 135 -8.78 4.19 -17.47
C ILE A 135 -10.14 4.77 -17.87
N ASP A 136 -10.36 6.06 -17.66
CA ASP A 136 -11.60 6.74 -18.04
C ASP A 136 -11.87 6.68 -19.55
N ALA A 137 -10.81 6.79 -20.37
CA ALA A 137 -10.92 6.63 -21.82
C ALA A 137 -11.31 5.20 -22.20
N ALA A 138 -10.68 4.19 -21.58
CA ALA A 138 -11.03 2.78 -21.82
C ALA A 138 -12.47 2.47 -21.45
N VAL A 139 -12.99 3.05 -20.35
CA VAL A 139 -14.40 2.91 -19.95
C VAL A 139 -15.34 3.47 -21.03
N ARG A 140 -15.02 4.62 -21.62
CA ARG A 140 -15.86 5.25 -22.67
C ARG A 140 -15.91 4.47 -23.99
N GLY A 141 -14.88 3.71 -24.30
CA GLY A 141 -14.78 2.94 -25.55
C GLY A 141 -14.11 3.71 -26.68
#